data_AF-A0A3N5XMG4-F1
#
_entry.id   AF-A0A3N5XMG4-F1
#
_cell.length_a   1.000
_cell.length_b   1.000
_cell.length_c   1.000
_cell.angle_alpha   90.00
_cell.angle_beta   90.00
_cell.angle_gamma   90.00
#
_symmetry.space_group_name_H-M   'P 1'
#
loop_
_entity.id
_entity.type
_entity.pdbx_description
1 polymer ?
#
loop_
_entity_poly.entity_id
_entity_poly.type
_entity_poly.pdbx_seq_one_letter_code
_entity_poly.pdbx_strand_id
1 'polypeptide(L)' 'QTLNNLVNGKAGISPEMAVRLSKAFGSTPETWLRMQMTYDLAQLKGREINVKRFKRAS' A
#
# COMPACT_ATOMS: atom_id res chain seq x y z
N GLN A 1 18.44 -4.63 5.22
CA GLN A 1 17.37 -5.30 6.00
C GLN A 1 15.95 -5.03 5.49
N THR A 2 15.69 -3.92 4.77
CA THR A 2 14.33 -3.54 4.30
C THR A 2 13.69 -4.51 3.30
N LEU A 3 14.45 -5.04 2.33
CA LEU A 3 13.96 -6.03 1.36
C LEU A 3 13.56 -7.36 2.04
N ASN A 4 14.33 -7.80 3.05
CA ASN A 4 14.04 -9.04 3.79
C ASN A 4 12.73 -8.90 4.59
N ASN A 5 12.49 -7.75 5.23
CA ASN A 5 11.23 -7.51 5.94
C ASN A 5 10.04 -7.37 4.99
N LEU A 6 10.24 -6.80 3.80
CA LEU A 6 9.22 -6.73 2.75
C LEU A 6 8.83 -8.12 2.23
N VAL A 7 9.82 -8.96 1.89
CA VAL A 7 9.56 -10.34 1.42
C VAL A 7 8.85 -11.18 2.48
N ASN A 8 9.15 -10.95 3.75
CA ASN A 8 8.48 -11.63 4.87
C ASN A 8 7.13 -11.00 5.24
N GLY A 9 6.61 -10.03 4.48
CA GLY A 9 5.33 -9.36 4.77
C GLY A 9 5.32 -8.55 6.08
N LYS A 10 6.50 -8.29 6.66
CA LYS A 10 6.70 -7.55 7.91
C LYS A 10 6.82 -6.04 7.70
N ALA A 11 6.86 -5.59 6.45
CA ALA A 11 6.85 -4.19 6.06
C ALA A 11 6.06 -4.02 4.75
N GLY A 12 5.18 -3.01 4.67
CA GLY A 12 4.50 -2.65 3.43
C GLY A 12 5.43 -1.96 2.43
N ILE A 13 4.99 -1.85 1.17
CA ILE A 13 5.70 -1.12 0.12
C ILE A 13 5.52 0.39 0.34
N SER A 14 6.54 1.04 0.90
CA SER A 14 6.63 2.51 0.93
C SER A 14 7.01 3.09 -0.44
N PRO A 15 6.86 4.41 -0.68
CA PRO A 15 7.28 5.05 -1.93
C PRO A 15 8.77 4.83 -2.27
N GLU A 16 9.66 4.92 -1.27
CA GLU A 16 11.09 4.63 -1.47
C GLU A 16 11.32 3.17 -1.90
N MET A 17 10.58 2.23 -1.31
CA MET A 17 10.67 0.82 -1.67
C MET A 17 10.10 0.55 -3.06
N ALA A 18 9.02 1.21 -3.44
CA ALA A 18 8.47 1.12 -4.80
C ALA A 18 9.50 1.54 -5.86
N VAL A 19 10.27 2.60 -5.60
CA VAL A 19 11.39 3.00 -6.47
C VAL A 19 12.49 1.93 -6.51
N ARG A 20 12.85 1.35 -5.37
CA ARG A 20 13.85 0.26 -5.32
C ARG A 20 13.39 -0.98 -6.07
N LEU A 21 12.12 -1.37 -5.93
CA LEU A 21 11.53 -2.52 -6.63
C LEU A 21 11.47 -2.28 -8.14
N SER A 22 11.07 -1.07 -8.56
CA SER A 22 11.09 -0.68 -9.98
C SER A 22 12.50 -0.80 -10.59
N LYS A 23 13.54 -0.32 -9.87
CA LYS A 23 14.93 -0.45 -10.33
C LYS A 23 15.45 -1.88 -10.34
N ALA A 24 15.02 -2.71 -9.38
CA ALA A 24 15.53 -4.07 -9.23
C ALA A 24 14.81 -5.10 -10.12
N PHE A 25 13.50 -4.94 -10.34
CA PHE A 25 12.64 -5.95 -10.96
C PHE A 25 11.79 -5.43 -12.12
N GLY A 26 11.91 -4.13 -12.46
CA GLY A 26 11.10 -3.48 -13.49
C GLY A 26 9.71 -3.06 -12.99
N SER A 27 8.84 -2.73 -13.94
CA SER A 27 7.58 -2.01 -13.69
C SER A 27 7.80 -0.59 -13.13
N THR A 28 6.71 0.11 -12.80
CA THR A 28 6.73 1.48 -12.28
C THR A 28 6.53 1.52 -10.76
N PRO A 29 7.10 2.52 -10.05
CA PRO A 29 6.81 2.71 -8.63
C PRO A 29 5.29 2.78 -8.32
N GLU A 30 4.51 3.42 -9.19
CA GLU A 30 3.06 3.52 -9.03
C GLU A 30 2.36 2.15 -9.12
N THR A 31 2.86 1.23 -9.94
CA THR A 31 2.34 -0.15 -10.00
C THR A 31 2.54 -0.85 -8.66
N TRP A 32 3.73 -0.74 -8.09
CA TRP A 32 4.06 -1.33 -6.79
C TRP A 32 3.22 -0.74 -5.65
N LEU A 33 3.00 0.58 -5.66
CA LEU A 33 2.13 1.23 -4.67
C LEU A 33 0.66 0.83 -4.82
N ARG A 34 0.18 0.66 -6.05
CA ARG A 34 -1.19 0.18 -6.31
C ARG A 34 -1.39 -1.23 -5.75
N MET A 35 -0.38 -2.10 -5.87
CA MET A 35 -0.43 -3.45 -5.28
C MET A 35 -0.57 -3.38 -3.76
N GLN A 36 0.22 -2.52 -3.09
CA GLN A 36 0.12 -2.30 -1.65
C GLN A 36 -1.26 -1.79 -1.24
N MET A 37 -1.79 -0.75 -1.92
CA MET A 37 -3.14 -0.25 -1.65
C MET A 37 -4.21 -1.32 -1.83
N THR A 38 -4.11 -2.13 -2.88
CA THR A 38 -5.06 -3.22 -3.14
C THR A 38 -5.02 -4.26 -2.03
N TYR A 39 -3.82 -4.61 -1.57
CA TYR A 39 -3.63 -5.51 -0.43
C TYR A 39 -4.23 -4.93 0.86
N ASP A 40 -3.93 -3.67 1.17
CA ASP A 40 -4.44 -3.00 2.38
C ASP A 40 -5.98 -2.94 2.38
N LEU A 41 -6.60 -2.61 1.24
CA LEU A 41 -8.05 -2.62 1.09
C LEU A 41 -8.64 -4.03 1.23
N ALA A 42 -7.95 -5.06 0.72
CA ALA A 42 -8.38 -6.45 0.87
C ALA A 42 -8.35 -6.90 2.33
N GLN A 43 -7.34 -6.48 3.11
CA GLN A 43 -7.24 -6.75 4.55
C GLN A 43 -8.35 -6.09 5.37
N LEU A 44 -8.97 -5.03 4.84
CA LEU A 44 -10.11 -4.35 5.46
C LEU A 44 -11.46 -4.97 5.09
N LYS A 45 -11.51 -5.92 4.14
CA LYS A 45 -12.78 -6.60 3.81
C LYS A 45 -13.31 -7.32 5.05
N GLY A 46 -14.57 -7.03 5.40
CA GLY A 46 -15.23 -7.57 6.59
C GLY A 46 -14.99 -6.76 7.88
N ARG A 47 -14.21 -5.67 7.83
CA ARG A 47 -14.09 -4.72 8.94
C ARG A 47 -15.06 -3.56 8.71
N GLU A 48 -15.90 -3.27 9.69
CA GLU A 48 -16.78 -2.10 9.65
C GLU A 48 -16.01 -0.85 10.08
N ILE A 49 -15.94 0.16 9.22
CA ILE A 49 -15.34 1.46 9.54
C ILE A 49 -16.47 2.48 9.71
N ASN A 50 -16.80 2.78 10.97
CA ASN A 50 -17.86 3.73 11.32
C ASN A 50 -17.36 5.17 11.17
N VAL A 51 -17.70 5.82 10.06
CA VAL A 51 -17.33 7.22 9.77
C VAL A 51 -18.57 8.02 9.39
N LYS A 52 -18.76 9.18 10.03
CA LYS A 52 -19.79 10.14 9.62
C LYS A 52 -19.32 10.88 8.37
N ARG A 53 -20.09 10.83 7.28
CA ARG A 53 -19.78 11.56 6.05
C ARG A 53 -19.79 13.07 6.32
N PHE A 54 -18.67 13.74 6.02
CA PHE A 54 -18.58 15.19 6.12
C PHE A 54 -19.57 15.85 5.16
N LYS A 55 -20.36 16.80 5.68
CA LYS A 55 -21.23 17.69 4.89
C LYS A 55 -20.68 19.12 5.04
N ARG A 56 -20.33 19.74 3.92
CA ARG A 56 -19.92 21.15 3.89
C ARG A 56 -21.17 22.02 4.12
N ALA A 57 -21.11 22.95 5.07
CA ALA A 57 -22.17 23.95 5.25
C ALA A 57 -22.25 24.82 3.99
N SER A 58 -23.47 25.01 3.48
CA SER A 58 -23.77 25.92 2.37
C SER A 58 -23.83 27.36 2.87
#